data_AF-A0A8S4H2G1-F1
#
_entry.id   AF-A0A8S4H2G1-F1
#
_cell.length_a   1.000
_cell.length_b   1.000
_cell.length_c   1.000
_cell.angle_alpha   90.00
_cell.angle_beta   90.00
_cell.angle_gamma   90.00
#
_symmetry.space_group_name_H-M   'P 1'
#
loop_
_entity.id
_entity.type
_entity.pdbx_description
1 polymer ?
#
loop_
_entity_poly.entity_id
_entity_poly.type
_entity_poly.pdbx_seq_one_letter_code
_entity_poly.pdbx_strand_id
1 'polypeptide(L)'
;MTWASECGRTTGPKRPRTLASALLASCAVLVLQSAFRVALGAVEPPPVPCNCSDVDPRRGYNDRVEFSCMEQRQLGQCTKPFMFDSVKEVPEGYCMISCGRCDCCESAWEVIGNITGADVSEYVEAARAVGFSRDLDEPGFMGTVLVPTSQAFEQFFRQSEGTPWRDLASTSEGRKRLKDILRHNALAPTDVIKAVWTTPFMTGGHGSAKTLVGGDVWFSRPEGGRRIVASNERASVDLLEGYRDLPACKAYVNVVSWVLPMPTPRVEAADAGP
;
A
#
# COMPACT_ATOMS: atom_id res chain seq x y z
N MET A 1 -34.28 23.86 -92.16
CA MET A 1 -33.93 22.83 -93.16
C MET A 1 -32.42 22.75 -93.27
N THR A 2 -31.87 21.75 -94.00
CA THR A 2 -30.45 21.28 -94.03
C THR A 2 -29.89 20.87 -92.65
N TRP A 3 -29.51 19.61 -92.34
CA TRP A 3 -28.64 18.60 -92.98
C TRP A 3 -27.12 18.81 -92.80
N ALA A 4 -26.47 17.79 -92.21
CA ALA A 4 -25.04 17.42 -92.33
C ALA A 4 -23.97 18.47 -91.89
N SER A 5 -22.74 18.13 -91.46
CA SER A 5 -22.09 16.90 -90.97
C SER A 5 -20.78 17.33 -90.22
N GLU A 6 -19.75 16.56 -89.84
CA GLU A 6 -19.41 15.15 -90.09
C GLU A 6 -18.60 14.46 -88.96
N CYS A 7 -17.27 14.43 -89.05
CA CYS A 7 -16.41 13.47 -88.35
C CYS A 7 -15.03 14.04 -87.94
N GLY A 8 -14.44 13.49 -86.87
CA GLY A 8 -13.02 13.72 -86.49
C GLY A 8 -12.65 12.96 -85.21
N ARG A 9 -11.62 12.11 -85.24
CA ARG A 9 -11.16 11.31 -84.08
C ARG A 9 -9.80 11.79 -83.58
N THR A 10 -9.60 11.79 -82.25
CA THR A 10 -8.45 11.18 -81.52
C THR A 10 -8.70 11.33 -80.01
N THR A 11 -9.15 10.28 -79.31
CA THR A 11 -8.34 9.38 -78.45
C THR A 11 -7.66 10.05 -77.24
N GLY A 12 -8.33 9.99 -76.09
CA GLY A 12 -7.77 10.22 -74.74
C GLY A 12 -8.67 9.57 -73.68
N PRO A 13 -8.17 8.72 -72.76
CA PRO A 13 -9.01 7.89 -71.90
C PRO A 13 -9.61 8.63 -70.68
N LYS A 14 -10.65 8.03 -70.10
CA LYS A 14 -11.51 8.62 -69.07
C LYS A 14 -11.00 8.44 -67.63
N ARG A 15 -11.22 9.50 -66.85
CA ARG A 15 -11.70 9.51 -65.44
C ARG A 15 -10.71 9.27 -64.28
N PRO A 16 -11.06 9.72 -63.04
CA PRO A 16 -10.13 9.95 -61.94
C PRO A 16 -10.21 8.88 -60.83
N ARG A 17 -9.42 9.06 -59.76
CA ARG A 17 -9.81 8.68 -58.38
C ARG A 17 -9.02 9.40 -57.29
N THR A 18 -9.56 10.52 -56.82
CA THR A 18 -9.26 11.10 -55.50
C THR A 18 -9.81 10.17 -54.41
N LEU A 19 -9.02 9.19 -53.96
CA LEU A 19 -9.41 8.28 -52.87
C LEU A 19 -8.25 7.75 -52.00
N ALA A 20 -6.98 7.93 -52.41
CA ALA A 20 -5.83 7.42 -51.65
C ALA A 20 -5.51 8.22 -50.38
N SER A 21 -5.67 9.55 -50.41
CA SER A 21 -5.18 10.45 -49.35
C SER A 21 -5.93 10.36 -48.02
N ALA A 22 -7.17 9.86 -48.02
CA ALA A 22 -8.00 9.78 -46.81
C ALA A 22 -7.66 8.57 -45.91
N LEU A 23 -7.15 7.47 -46.49
CA LEU A 23 -6.84 6.25 -45.74
C LEU A 23 -5.56 6.37 -44.91
N LEU A 24 -4.54 7.05 -45.43
CA LEU A 24 -3.24 7.22 -44.75
C LEU A 24 -3.34 8.06 -43.46
N ALA A 25 -4.23 9.06 -43.42
CA ALA A 25 -4.44 9.89 -42.23
C ALA A 25 -5.04 9.10 -41.06
N SER A 26 -5.95 8.15 -41.34
CA SER A 26 -6.65 7.39 -40.30
C SER A 26 -5.74 6.37 -39.60
N CYS A 27 -4.80 5.76 -40.32
CA CYS A 27 -3.82 4.84 -39.75
C CYS A 27 -2.86 5.53 -38.77
N ALA A 28 -2.43 6.76 -39.06
CA ALA A 28 -1.50 7.49 -38.20
C ALA A 28 -2.08 7.74 -36.79
N VAL A 29 -3.36 8.11 -36.69
CA VAL A 29 -4.02 8.38 -35.39
C VAL A 29 -4.13 7.11 -34.55
N LEU A 30 -4.44 5.97 -35.16
CA LEU A 30 -4.52 4.68 -34.44
C LEU A 30 -3.15 4.16 -33.98
N VAL A 31 -2.08 4.43 -34.73
CA VAL A 31 -0.71 4.09 -34.32
C VAL A 31 -0.25 4.97 -33.14
N LEU A 32 -0.56 6.29 -33.15
CA LEU A 32 -0.26 7.14 -31.99
C LEU A 32 -1.10 6.75 -30.75
N GLN A 33 -2.37 6.40 -30.89
CA GLN A 33 -3.21 5.97 -29.76
C GLN A 33 -2.81 4.61 -29.17
N SER A 34 -2.20 3.72 -29.96
CA SER A 34 -1.65 2.46 -29.45
C SER A 34 -0.29 2.65 -28.79
N ALA A 35 0.60 3.49 -29.34
CA ALA A 35 1.86 3.87 -28.69
C ALA A 35 1.63 4.48 -27.28
N PHE A 36 0.65 5.38 -27.15
CA PHE A 36 0.36 6.04 -25.86
C PHE A 36 -0.26 5.10 -24.80
N ARG A 37 -0.76 3.92 -25.19
CA ARG A 37 -1.26 2.90 -24.24
C ARG A 37 -0.17 1.98 -23.69
N VAL A 38 0.98 1.86 -24.36
CA VAL A 38 2.13 1.12 -23.83
C VAL A 38 2.86 1.93 -22.74
N ALA A 39 2.83 3.27 -22.83
CA ALA A 39 3.38 4.17 -21.82
C ALA A 39 2.59 4.21 -20.48
N LEU A 40 1.45 3.52 -20.41
CA LEU A 40 0.68 3.26 -19.19
C LEU A 40 0.57 1.75 -18.89
N GLY A 41 1.55 0.97 -19.35
CA GLY A 41 1.81 -0.35 -18.76
C GLY A 41 2.00 -0.20 -17.25
N ALA A 42 1.46 -1.12 -16.46
CA ALA A 42 1.67 -1.11 -15.03
C ALA A 42 3.18 -1.16 -14.75
N VAL A 43 3.67 -0.21 -13.96
CA VAL A 43 4.98 -0.38 -13.31
C VAL A 43 4.75 -1.45 -12.24
N GLU A 44 4.91 -2.71 -12.64
CA GLU A 44 5.17 -3.77 -11.68
C GLU A 44 6.37 -3.31 -10.86
N PRO A 45 6.27 -3.25 -9.51
CA PRO A 45 7.39 -2.85 -8.70
C PRO A 45 8.55 -3.82 -9.01
N PRO A 46 9.77 -3.30 -9.30
CA PRO A 46 10.86 -4.15 -9.75
C PRO A 46 11.06 -5.28 -8.73
N PRO A 47 11.12 -6.55 -9.17
CA PRO A 47 11.21 -7.68 -8.25
C PRO A 47 12.45 -7.48 -7.39
N VAL A 48 12.23 -7.33 -6.08
CA VAL A 48 13.28 -6.92 -5.14
C VAL A 48 14.43 -7.93 -5.25
N PRO A 49 15.64 -7.52 -5.69
CA PRO A 49 16.68 -8.46 -6.10
C PRO A 49 17.45 -8.96 -4.88
N CYS A 50 16.75 -9.56 -3.93
CA CYS A 50 17.29 -9.92 -2.63
C CYS A 50 16.75 -11.28 -2.16
N ASN A 51 17.68 -12.13 -1.72
CA ASN A 51 17.38 -13.49 -1.27
C ASN A 51 16.94 -13.42 0.20
N CYS A 52 15.66 -13.11 0.38
CA CYS A 52 15.12 -12.51 1.59
C CYS A 52 13.80 -13.17 1.97
N SER A 53 13.80 -13.91 3.08
CA SER A 53 12.63 -14.65 3.50
C SER A 53 12.34 -14.44 4.98
N ASP A 54 11.05 -14.53 5.30
CA ASP A 54 10.54 -14.61 6.65
C ASP A 54 9.48 -15.70 6.74
N VAL A 55 9.78 -16.83 6.08
CA VAL A 55 9.02 -18.07 6.22
C VAL A 55 9.49 -18.77 7.48
N ASP A 56 8.55 -19.37 8.21
CA ASP A 56 8.81 -20.06 9.47
C ASP A 56 9.52 -21.41 9.23
N PRO A 57 10.44 -21.84 10.13
CA PRO A 57 11.14 -23.11 10.00
C PRO A 57 10.17 -24.30 10.14
N ARG A 58 10.28 -25.25 9.21
CA ARG A 58 9.52 -26.52 9.15
C ARG A 58 10.49 -27.67 8.85
N ARG A 59 10.11 -28.93 9.10
CA ARG A 59 10.94 -30.10 8.77
C ARG A 59 10.60 -30.68 7.38
N GLY A 60 9.39 -30.40 6.89
CA GLY A 60 8.96 -30.49 5.49
C GLY A 60 7.80 -29.53 5.19
N TYR A 61 7.51 -29.32 3.91
CA TYR A 61 6.53 -28.33 3.40
C TYR A 61 5.14 -28.45 4.05
N ASN A 62 4.68 -29.70 4.23
CA ASN A 62 3.36 -30.03 4.78
C ASN A 62 3.26 -29.97 6.31
N ASP A 63 4.35 -29.69 7.02
CA ASP A 63 4.30 -29.52 8.48
C ASP A 63 3.49 -28.28 8.87
N ARG A 64 2.86 -28.34 10.05
CA ARG A 64 2.28 -27.15 10.66
C ARG A 64 3.39 -26.26 11.20
N VAL A 65 3.20 -24.95 11.09
CA VAL A 65 4.03 -23.96 11.79
C VAL A 65 3.78 -24.12 13.29
N GLU A 66 4.82 -24.48 14.05
CA GLU A 66 4.76 -24.55 15.51
C GLU A 66 4.93 -23.17 16.17
N PHE A 67 5.75 -22.31 15.56
CA PHE A 67 6.05 -20.94 16.02
C PHE A 67 6.33 -20.05 14.81
N SER A 68 5.84 -18.81 14.83
CA SER A 68 6.17 -17.80 13.83
C SER A 68 7.61 -17.28 13.97
N CYS A 69 8.19 -16.71 12.91
CA CYS A 69 9.49 -16.02 12.97
C CYS A 69 9.58 -14.94 14.06
N MET A 70 8.46 -14.26 14.39
CA MET A 70 8.40 -13.28 15.47
C MET A 70 8.52 -13.95 16.85
N GLU A 71 7.83 -15.07 17.07
CA GLU A 71 7.94 -15.87 18.29
C GLU A 71 9.35 -16.50 18.42
N GLN A 72 9.93 -16.99 17.32
CA GLN A 72 11.31 -17.48 17.28
C GLN A 72 12.32 -16.38 17.65
N ARG A 73 12.11 -15.13 17.23
CA ARG A 73 12.90 -13.97 17.67
C ARG A 73 12.73 -13.69 19.16
N GLN A 74 11.51 -13.69 19.68
CA GLN A 74 11.23 -13.49 21.11
C GLN A 74 11.84 -14.61 21.99
N LEU A 75 11.89 -15.84 21.47
CA LEU A 75 12.56 -16.99 22.08
C LEU A 75 14.10 -16.98 21.87
N GLY A 76 14.67 -15.93 21.27
CA GLY A 76 16.12 -15.76 21.10
C GLY A 76 16.77 -16.67 20.05
N GLN A 77 15.99 -17.29 19.15
CA GLN A 77 16.48 -18.31 18.23
C GLN A 77 17.17 -17.76 16.96
N CYS A 78 17.24 -16.44 16.77
CA CYS A 78 17.89 -15.73 15.64
C CYS A 78 19.41 -15.92 15.46
N THR A 79 19.97 -16.97 16.06
CA THR A 79 21.37 -17.42 15.94
C THR A 79 21.50 -18.94 15.68
N LYS A 80 20.38 -19.68 15.53
CA LYS A 80 20.39 -21.14 15.31
C LYS A 80 20.53 -21.49 13.83
N PRO A 81 21.25 -22.57 13.45
CA PRO A 81 21.43 -22.99 12.05
C PRO A 81 20.11 -23.18 11.27
N PHE A 82 19.05 -23.66 11.91
CA PHE A 82 17.73 -23.83 11.27
C PHE A 82 17.05 -22.51 10.86
N MET A 83 17.58 -21.36 11.28
CA MET A 83 17.16 -20.03 10.82
C MET A 83 17.94 -19.57 9.58
N PHE A 84 18.80 -20.43 9.00
CA PHE A 84 19.64 -20.11 7.84
C PHE A 84 19.63 -21.24 6.80
N ASP A 85 19.68 -22.50 7.23
CA ASP A 85 19.77 -23.67 6.35
C ASP A 85 18.45 -23.99 5.63
N SER A 86 18.42 -23.96 4.30
CA SER A 86 17.24 -24.27 3.47
C SER A 86 16.68 -25.69 3.72
N VAL A 87 15.51 -25.83 4.35
CA VAL A 87 14.87 -27.13 4.59
C VAL A 87 14.07 -27.57 3.35
N LYS A 88 14.82 -27.80 2.27
CA LYS A 88 14.50 -28.47 0.99
C LYS A 88 13.34 -27.95 0.12
N GLU A 89 12.33 -27.30 0.69
CA GLU A 89 11.06 -27.00 -0.01
C GLU A 89 10.63 -25.53 0.12
N VAL A 90 11.39 -24.70 0.85
CA VAL A 90 11.25 -23.24 0.86
C VAL A 90 12.44 -22.64 0.08
N PRO A 91 12.21 -21.73 -0.89
CA PRO A 91 13.28 -21.04 -1.60
C PRO A 91 13.97 -20.01 -0.69
N GLU A 92 14.99 -20.50 0.02
CA GLU A 92 16.01 -19.75 0.81
C GLU A 92 15.53 -19.03 2.09
N GLY A 93 16.48 -18.82 3.02
CA GLY A 93 16.50 -17.66 3.93
C GLY A 93 15.50 -17.54 5.09
N TYR A 94 15.27 -18.58 5.91
CA TYR A 94 14.30 -18.51 7.04
C TYR A 94 14.45 -17.29 7.96
N CYS A 95 13.32 -16.66 8.29
CA CYS A 95 13.21 -15.63 9.33
C CYS A 95 14.25 -14.48 9.31
N MET A 96 14.93 -14.22 8.18
CA MET A 96 16.08 -13.30 8.16
C MET A 96 15.65 -11.84 8.33
N ILE A 97 14.43 -11.50 7.90
CA ILE A 97 13.87 -10.15 8.04
C ILE A 97 13.49 -9.90 9.50
N SER A 98 12.73 -10.80 10.13
CA SER A 98 12.40 -10.72 11.57
C SER A 98 13.65 -10.73 12.44
N CYS A 99 14.67 -11.50 12.07
CA CYS A 99 15.92 -11.57 12.81
C CYS A 99 16.91 -10.41 12.56
N GLY A 100 16.57 -9.42 11.72
CA GLY A 100 17.42 -8.25 11.47
C GLY A 100 18.74 -8.59 10.78
N ARG A 101 18.69 -9.47 9.79
CA ARG A 101 19.84 -9.97 9.01
C ARG A 101 19.65 -9.76 7.50
N CYS A 102 18.88 -8.75 7.13
CA CYS A 102 18.43 -8.53 5.77
C CYS A 102 18.68 -7.09 5.36
N ASP A 103 19.87 -6.86 4.82
CA ASP A 103 20.40 -5.53 4.44
C ASP A 103 19.84 -5.11 3.06
N CYS A 104 18.52 -5.26 2.91
CA CYS A 104 17.93 -5.82 1.69
C CYS A 104 16.60 -5.16 1.28
N CYS A 105 15.92 -4.58 2.26
CA CYS A 105 14.72 -3.77 2.20
C CYS A 105 14.86 -2.69 3.27
N GLU A 106 14.13 -1.59 3.12
CA GLU A 106 14.09 -0.53 4.13
C GLU A 106 13.10 -0.90 5.25
N SER A 107 13.38 -0.47 6.48
CA SER A 107 12.45 -0.59 7.61
C SER A 107 11.16 0.21 7.33
N ALA A 108 10.06 -0.10 8.02
CA ALA A 108 8.82 0.69 7.86
C ALA A 108 9.04 2.15 8.29
N TRP A 109 10.02 2.42 9.15
CA TRP A 109 10.42 3.76 9.54
C TRP A 109 11.28 4.48 8.49
N GLU A 110 12.22 3.78 7.85
CA GLU A 110 13.06 4.31 6.77
C GLU A 110 12.22 4.69 5.54
N VAL A 111 11.30 3.82 5.10
CA VAL A 111 10.39 4.10 3.98
C VAL A 111 9.54 5.35 4.24
N ILE A 112 9.12 5.60 5.48
CA ILE A 112 8.40 6.82 5.87
C ILE A 112 9.30 8.05 5.79
N GLY A 113 10.57 7.92 6.20
CA GLY A 113 11.57 8.98 6.08
C GLY A 113 11.89 9.39 4.63
N ASN A 114 11.74 8.46 3.69
CA ASN A 114 12.01 8.66 2.26
C ASN A 114 10.83 9.27 1.47
N ILE A 115 9.67 9.52 2.09
CA ILE A 115 8.50 10.15 1.45
C ILE A 115 8.80 11.64 1.19
N THR A 116 9.05 11.98 -0.08
CA THR A 116 9.59 13.30 -0.49
C THR A 116 8.59 14.20 -1.24
N GLY A 117 7.47 13.68 -1.73
CA GLY A 117 6.45 14.44 -2.46
C GLY A 117 5.07 14.48 -1.79
N ALA A 118 4.97 14.01 -0.55
CA ALA A 118 3.84 14.24 0.34
C ALA A 118 4.40 14.66 1.70
N ASP A 119 3.98 15.81 2.24
CA ASP A 119 4.44 16.26 3.55
C ASP A 119 3.82 15.38 4.66
N VAL A 120 4.69 14.66 5.37
CA VAL A 120 4.37 13.78 6.51
C VAL A 120 5.21 14.13 7.76
N SER A 121 5.87 15.29 7.76
CA SER A 121 6.80 15.72 8.81
C SER A 121 6.20 15.71 10.23
N GLU A 122 4.95 16.15 10.39
CA GLU A 122 4.26 16.16 11.69
C GLU A 122 4.04 14.75 12.26
N TYR A 123 3.75 13.77 11.40
CA TYR A 123 3.64 12.36 11.79
C TYR A 123 5.00 11.80 12.21
N VAL A 124 6.06 12.13 11.48
CA VAL A 124 7.45 11.74 11.77
C VAL A 124 7.90 12.31 13.12
N GLU A 125 7.61 13.59 13.42
CA GLU A 125 7.90 14.17 14.72
C GLU A 125 7.11 13.52 15.86
N ALA A 126 5.80 13.29 15.69
CA ALA A 126 4.97 12.64 16.70
C ALA A 126 5.42 11.19 16.98
N ALA A 127 5.74 10.42 15.94
CA ALA A 127 6.24 9.05 16.04
C ALA A 127 7.63 8.99 16.72
N ARG A 128 8.48 10.02 16.57
CA ARG A 128 9.69 10.19 17.38
C ARG A 128 9.35 10.53 18.84
N ALA A 129 8.47 11.52 19.07
CA ALA A 129 8.12 12.02 20.41
C ALA A 129 7.55 10.94 21.35
N VAL A 130 6.77 9.99 20.84
CA VAL A 130 6.23 8.86 21.64
C VAL A 130 7.00 7.56 21.49
N GLY A 131 8.09 7.54 20.71
CA GLY A 131 8.85 6.33 20.44
C GLY A 131 8.05 5.23 19.74
N PHE A 132 7.13 5.60 18.83
CA PHE A 132 6.51 4.66 17.90
C PHE A 132 7.39 4.42 16.66
N SER A 133 8.22 5.41 16.30
CA SER A 133 9.34 5.26 15.36
C SER A 133 10.19 4.01 15.65
N ARG A 134 10.48 3.71 16.93
CA ARG A 134 11.17 2.47 17.31
C ARG A 134 10.36 1.22 17.00
N ASP A 135 9.07 1.18 17.32
CA ASP A 135 8.18 0.05 16.97
C ASP A 135 8.15 -0.20 15.44
N LEU A 136 8.33 0.84 14.61
CA LEU A 136 8.35 0.78 13.14
C LEU A 136 9.73 0.40 12.55
N ASP A 137 10.79 0.59 13.32
CA ASP A 137 12.19 0.29 12.95
C ASP A 137 12.65 -1.09 13.45
N GLU A 138 11.83 -1.73 14.30
CA GLU A 138 12.06 -3.07 14.83
C GLU A 138 12.06 -4.15 13.72
N PRO A 139 13.11 -4.99 13.62
CA PRO A 139 13.16 -6.08 12.65
C PRO A 139 11.96 -7.03 12.76
N GLY A 140 11.22 -7.17 11.65
CA GLY A 140 9.98 -7.94 11.62
C GLY A 140 8.74 -7.20 12.11
N PHE A 141 8.77 -5.88 12.27
CA PHE A 141 7.54 -5.07 12.30
C PHE A 141 6.66 -5.46 11.11
N MET A 142 5.40 -5.80 11.38
CA MET A 142 4.57 -6.54 10.44
C MET A 142 3.15 -5.96 10.42
N GLY A 143 2.81 -5.27 9.34
CA GLY A 143 1.53 -4.59 9.18
C GLY A 143 1.50 -3.59 8.03
N THR A 144 0.42 -2.82 7.94
CA THR A 144 0.29 -1.70 6.99
C THR A 144 0.11 -0.39 7.73
N VAL A 145 1.09 0.51 7.62
CA VAL A 145 1.08 1.83 8.26
C VAL A 145 0.32 2.82 7.39
N LEU A 146 -0.65 3.51 8.00
CA LEU A 146 -1.42 4.59 7.39
C LEU A 146 -0.83 5.90 7.87
N VAL A 147 -0.14 6.60 6.97
CA VAL A 147 0.61 7.82 7.27
C VAL A 147 -0.20 9.04 6.79
N PRO A 148 -0.88 9.76 7.69
CA PRO A 148 -1.57 10.99 7.32
C PRO A 148 -0.56 12.07 6.89
N THR A 149 -0.97 12.91 5.95
CA THR A 149 -0.21 14.14 5.64
C THR A 149 -0.18 15.08 6.86
N SER A 150 0.85 15.92 6.96
CA SER A 150 1.02 16.87 8.07
C SER A 150 -0.21 17.75 8.29
N GLN A 151 -0.77 18.30 7.20
CA GLN A 151 -2.01 19.09 7.24
C GLN A 151 -3.17 18.30 7.86
N ALA A 152 -3.36 17.05 7.44
CA ALA A 152 -4.43 16.19 7.91
C ALA A 152 -4.23 15.76 9.38
N PHE A 153 -2.98 15.49 9.77
CA PHE A 153 -2.59 15.13 11.12
C PHE A 153 -2.84 16.28 12.10
N GLU A 154 -2.34 17.49 11.81
CA GLU A 154 -2.61 18.67 12.65
C GLU A 154 -4.11 18.99 12.74
N GLN A 155 -4.85 18.89 11.62
CA GLN A 155 -6.29 19.19 11.61
C GLN A 155 -7.07 18.17 12.42
N PHE A 156 -6.75 16.87 12.32
CA PHE A 156 -7.34 15.84 13.19
C PHE A 156 -7.12 16.16 14.67
N PHE A 157 -5.89 16.48 15.09
CA PHE A 157 -5.63 16.79 16.50
C PHE A 157 -6.38 18.04 16.99
N ARG A 158 -6.36 19.13 16.20
CA ARG A 158 -7.10 20.36 16.52
C ARG A 158 -8.62 20.19 16.54
N GLN A 159 -9.20 19.29 15.74
CA GLN A 159 -10.66 19.15 15.59
C GLN A 159 -11.28 17.97 16.34
N SER A 160 -10.57 16.83 16.44
CA SER A 160 -11.11 15.56 16.94
C SER A 160 -10.65 15.21 18.35
N GLU A 161 -9.39 15.51 18.69
CA GLU A 161 -8.88 15.39 20.07
C GLU A 161 -8.98 16.73 20.84
N GLY A 162 -9.21 17.84 20.12
CA GLY A 162 -9.41 19.18 20.70
C GLY A 162 -8.13 19.86 21.20
N THR A 163 -6.96 19.31 20.90
CA THR A 163 -5.66 19.78 21.40
C THR A 163 -4.52 19.38 20.44
N PRO A 164 -3.49 20.23 20.22
CA PRO A 164 -2.32 19.87 19.43
C PRO A 164 -1.62 18.59 19.92
N TRP A 165 -1.10 17.78 18.99
CA TRP A 165 -0.37 16.56 19.36
C TRP A 165 0.88 16.86 20.21
N ARG A 166 1.51 18.01 20.00
CA ARG A 166 2.68 18.48 20.78
C ARG A 166 2.33 18.70 22.26
N ASP A 167 1.12 19.20 22.53
CA ASP A 167 0.63 19.44 23.88
C ASP A 167 0.24 18.12 24.57
N LEU A 168 -0.38 17.18 23.83
CA LEU A 168 -0.56 15.80 24.31
C LEU A 168 0.79 15.14 24.63
N ALA A 169 1.79 15.32 23.77
CA ALA A 169 3.13 14.76 23.95
C ALA A 169 3.91 15.34 25.16
N SER A 170 3.41 16.38 25.82
CA SER A 170 3.99 16.93 27.06
C SER A 170 3.69 16.11 28.32
N THR A 171 2.66 15.25 28.30
CA THR A 171 2.19 14.48 29.47
C THR A 171 2.40 12.98 29.30
N SER A 172 2.44 12.21 30.40
CA SER A 172 2.60 10.75 30.34
C SER A 172 1.39 10.10 29.66
N GLU A 173 0.20 10.52 30.07
CA GLU A 173 -1.10 10.05 29.61
C GLU A 173 -1.33 10.45 28.15
N GLY A 174 -1.01 11.69 27.79
CA GLY A 174 -1.12 12.20 26.42
C GLY A 174 -0.10 11.56 25.46
N ARG A 175 1.13 11.26 25.90
CA ARG A 175 2.09 10.46 25.11
C ARG A 175 1.59 9.04 24.87
N LYS A 176 0.97 8.39 25.87
CA LYS A 176 0.32 7.09 25.69
C LYS A 176 -0.82 7.20 24.67
N ARG A 177 -1.75 8.15 24.86
CA ARG A 177 -2.88 8.41 23.94
C ARG A 177 -2.42 8.64 22.50
N LEU A 178 -1.37 9.43 22.31
CA LEU A 178 -0.78 9.69 20.99
C LEU A 178 -0.14 8.42 20.39
N LYS A 179 0.57 7.59 21.18
CA LYS A 179 1.07 6.30 20.70
C LYS A 179 -0.06 5.33 20.33
N ASP A 180 -1.15 5.30 21.10
CA ASP A 180 -2.32 4.47 20.82
C ASP A 180 -3.01 4.92 19.50
N ILE A 181 -3.14 6.23 19.25
CA ILE A 181 -3.64 6.78 17.97
C ILE A 181 -2.75 6.38 16.78
N LEU A 182 -1.42 6.51 16.92
CA LEU A 182 -0.47 6.14 15.86
C LEU A 182 -0.53 4.62 15.57
N ARG A 183 -0.61 3.78 16.60
CA ARG A 183 -0.77 2.32 16.47
C ARG A 183 -2.14 1.91 15.92
N HIS A 184 -3.19 2.70 16.16
CA HIS A 184 -4.50 2.49 15.50
C HIS A 184 -4.47 2.82 14.01
N ASN A 185 -3.59 3.74 13.61
CA ASN A 185 -3.30 4.01 12.20
C ASN A 185 -2.23 3.04 11.64
N ALA A 186 -2.08 1.86 12.24
CA ALA A 186 -1.36 0.73 11.67
C ALA A 186 -2.25 -0.53 11.72
N LEU A 187 -2.34 -1.23 10.59
CA LEU A 187 -3.17 -2.42 10.41
C LEU A 187 -2.33 -3.68 10.62
N ALA A 188 -2.84 -4.64 11.40
CA ALA A 188 -2.30 -5.99 11.48
C ALA A 188 -2.58 -6.76 10.17
N PRO A 189 -1.74 -7.74 9.78
CA PRO A 189 -2.03 -8.63 8.66
C PRO A 189 -3.31 -9.42 8.89
N THR A 190 -4.09 -9.64 7.83
CA THR A 190 -5.31 -10.46 7.89
C THR A 190 -4.96 -11.96 7.85
N ASP A 191 -5.79 -12.80 8.47
CA ASP A 191 -5.52 -14.24 8.60
C ASP A 191 -5.33 -14.98 7.27
N VAL A 192 -6.00 -14.52 6.21
CA VAL A 192 -5.92 -15.05 4.85
C VAL A 192 -4.56 -14.78 4.18
N ILE A 193 -3.82 -13.77 4.67
CA ILE A 193 -2.64 -13.20 4.01
C ILE A 193 -1.31 -13.56 4.72
N LYS A 194 -1.36 -14.15 5.92
CA LYS A 194 -0.18 -14.46 6.76
C LYS A 194 0.95 -15.29 6.12
N ALA A 195 0.72 -15.94 4.98
CA ALA A 195 1.73 -16.72 4.26
C ALA A 195 2.44 -15.94 3.12
N VAL A 196 1.89 -14.81 2.67
CA VAL A 196 2.44 -14.01 1.56
C VAL A 196 2.24 -12.53 1.90
N TRP A 197 3.28 -11.91 2.48
CA TRP A 197 3.21 -10.58 3.08
C TRP A 197 2.68 -9.54 2.09
N THR A 198 1.40 -9.16 2.24
CA THR A 198 0.74 -8.15 1.42
C THR A 198 -0.15 -7.26 2.30
N THR A 199 -0.25 -6.00 1.91
CA THR A 199 -1.23 -5.03 2.43
C THR A 199 -2.67 -5.49 2.19
N PRO A 200 -3.63 -5.24 3.10
CA PRO A 200 -5.03 -5.60 2.89
C PRO A 200 -5.60 -5.04 1.58
N PHE A 201 -5.13 -3.85 1.15
CA PHE A 201 -5.56 -3.14 -0.05
C PHE A 201 -5.16 -3.81 -1.38
N MET A 202 -4.27 -4.81 -1.36
CA MET A 202 -3.99 -5.65 -2.53
C MET A 202 -5.11 -6.65 -2.82
N THR A 203 -5.97 -6.97 -1.85
CA THR A 203 -7.19 -7.74 -2.13
C THR A 203 -8.24 -6.83 -2.77
N GLY A 204 -8.71 -7.21 -3.97
CA GLY A 204 -9.69 -6.44 -4.73
C GLY A 204 -11.10 -6.49 -4.12
N GLY A 205 -11.88 -5.43 -4.29
CA GLY A 205 -13.25 -5.36 -3.75
C GLY A 205 -13.29 -4.78 -2.33
N HIS A 206 -13.83 -5.54 -1.38
CA HIS A 206 -14.10 -5.08 -0.01
C HIS A 206 -13.55 -6.06 1.02
N GLY A 207 -13.08 -5.54 2.16
CA GLY A 207 -12.60 -6.37 3.27
C GLY A 207 -12.51 -5.60 4.59
N SER A 208 -11.89 -6.24 5.58
CA SER A 208 -11.56 -5.60 6.86
C SER A 208 -10.23 -6.11 7.41
N ALA A 209 -9.58 -5.29 8.22
CA ALA A 209 -8.38 -5.61 8.97
C ALA A 209 -8.51 -5.08 10.41
N LYS A 210 -7.77 -5.69 11.34
CA LYS A 210 -7.63 -5.17 12.71
C LYS A 210 -6.50 -4.16 12.80
N THR A 211 -6.60 -3.19 13.70
CA THR A 211 -5.49 -2.27 14.02
C THR A 211 -4.54 -2.87 15.07
N LEU A 212 -3.32 -2.34 15.22
CA LEU A 212 -2.35 -2.80 16.24
C LEU A 212 -2.75 -2.49 17.70
N VAL A 213 -3.99 -2.01 17.92
CA VAL A 213 -4.66 -1.82 19.22
C VAL A 213 -6.08 -2.43 19.26
N GLY A 214 -6.48 -3.23 18.26
CA GLY A 214 -7.69 -4.06 18.30
C GLY A 214 -8.97 -3.47 17.70
N GLY A 215 -8.93 -2.27 17.11
CA GLY A 215 -10.07 -1.71 16.36
C GLY A 215 -10.29 -2.40 15.01
N ASP A 216 -11.49 -2.27 14.44
CA ASP A 216 -11.78 -2.68 13.06
C ASP A 216 -11.56 -1.52 12.08
N VAL A 217 -11.01 -1.83 10.91
CA VAL A 217 -10.93 -0.94 9.76
C VAL A 217 -11.44 -1.69 8.54
N TRP A 218 -12.55 -1.22 7.98
CA TRP A 218 -13.08 -1.67 6.69
C TRP A 218 -12.34 -0.98 5.56
N PHE A 219 -12.18 -1.67 4.44
CA PHE A 219 -11.57 -1.09 3.25
C PHE A 219 -12.34 -1.42 1.97
N SER A 220 -12.20 -0.55 0.99
CA SER A 220 -12.79 -0.74 -0.33
C SER A 220 -11.85 -0.26 -1.45
N ARG A 221 -11.78 -1.08 -2.49
CA ARG A 221 -11.08 -0.86 -3.76
C ARG A 221 -12.08 -1.15 -4.88
N PRO A 222 -12.85 -0.13 -5.34
CA PRO A 222 -13.80 -0.28 -6.43
C PRO A 222 -13.14 -0.76 -7.73
N GLU A 223 -13.93 -1.29 -8.66
CA GLU A 223 -13.44 -1.63 -10.00
C GLU A 223 -12.75 -0.43 -10.67
N GLY A 224 -11.61 -0.69 -11.33
CA GLY A 224 -10.72 0.35 -11.84
C GLY A 224 -9.71 0.92 -10.82
N GLY A 225 -9.85 0.66 -9.52
CA GLY A 225 -8.80 0.79 -8.50
C GLY A 225 -8.24 2.20 -8.20
N ARG A 226 -8.71 3.26 -8.89
CA ARG A 226 -8.13 4.61 -8.79
C ARG A 226 -8.29 5.25 -7.41
N ARG A 227 -9.37 4.94 -6.70
CA ARG A 227 -9.61 5.35 -5.31
C ARG A 227 -9.56 4.11 -4.42
N ILE A 228 -8.76 4.14 -3.36
CA ILE A 228 -8.81 3.11 -2.30
C ILE A 228 -9.12 3.83 -1.00
N VAL A 229 -10.08 3.30 -0.25
CA VAL A 229 -10.64 3.91 0.95
C VAL A 229 -10.45 2.96 2.12
N ALA A 230 -10.00 3.48 3.27
CA ALA A 230 -10.03 2.82 4.55
C ALA A 230 -10.94 3.59 5.52
N SER A 231 -11.74 2.91 6.33
CA SER A 231 -12.74 3.56 7.18
C SER A 231 -13.03 2.78 8.45
N ASN A 232 -13.38 3.48 9.52
CA ASN A 232 -14.00 2.90 10.71
C ASN A 232 -15.35 3.59 11.00
N GLU A 233 -15.93 3.34 12.17
CA GLU A 233 -17.24 3.87 12.56
C GLU A 233 -17.27 5.39 12.82
N ARG A 234 -16.11 6.06 12.71
CA ARG A 234 -15.94 7.50 12.99
C ARG A 234 -15.45 8.31 11.80
N ALA A 235 -14.66 7.73 10.89
CA ALA A 235 -14.12 8.43 9.72
C ALA A 235 -13.85 7.49 8.53
N SER A 236 -13.65 8.12 7.38
CA SER A 236 -13.24 7.47 6.13
C SER A 236 -12.07 8.27 5.54
N VAL A 237 -11.03 7.57 5.10
CA VAL A 237 -9.75 8.15 4.67
C VAL A 237 -9.38 7.58 3.29
N ASP A 238 -8.90 8.46 2.41
CA ASP A 238 -8.45 8.09 1.07
C ASP A 238 -6.96 7.82 1.07
N LEU A 239 -6.54 6.69 0.51
CA LEU A 239 -5.14 6.43 0.22
C LEU A 239 -4.72 7.28 -0.98
N LEU A 240 -3.65 8.05 -0.85
CA LEU A 240 -3.24 9.01 -1.89
C LEU A 240 -2.62 8.29 -3.11
N GLU A 241 -3.09 8.65 -4.31
CA GLU A 241 -2.55 8.13 -5.57
C GLU A 241 -1.06 8.53 -5.69
N GLY A 242 -0.20 7.57 -6.05
CA GLY A 242 1.27 7.74 -6.04
C GLY A 242 1.97 7.35 -4.74
N TYR A 243 1.24 7.24 -3.61
CA TYR A 243 1.80 6.88 -2.29
C TYR A 243 1.06 5.70 -1.65
N ARG A 244 0.67 4.74 -2.48
CA ARG A 244 -0.01 3.51 -2.04
C ARG A 244 0.96 2.34 -2.02
N ASP A 245 0.76 1.48 -1.02
CA ASP A 245 1.40 0.17 -0.90
C ASP A 245 2.92 0.21 -1.12
N LEU A 246 3.59 1.24 -0.58
CA LEU A 246 5.04 1.39 -0.60
C LEU A 246 5.66 0.23 0.21
N PRO A 247 6.52 -0.61 -0.38
CA PRO A 247 7.00 -1.82 0.28
C PRO A 247 8.12 -1.53 1.28
N ALA A 248 8.03 -2.16 2.44
CA ALA A 248 9.05 -2.16 3.49
C ALA A 248 9.31 -3.61 3.97
N CYS A 249 10.35 -3.82 4.77
CA CYS A 249 10.63 -5.11 5.40
C CYS A 249 9.41 -5.63 6.21
N LYS A 250 8.73 -6.66 5.70
CA LYS A 250 7.45 -7.24 6.21
C LYS A 250 6.28 -6.27 6.37
N ALA A 251 6.36 -5.06 5.84
CA ALA A 251 5.37 -4.02 6.05
C ALA A 251 5.06 -3.25 4.77
N TYR A 252 3.97 -2.50 4.82
CA TYR A 252 3.57 -1.58 3.75
C TYR A 252 3.27 -0.20 4.33
N VAL A 253 3.64 0.84 3.60
CA VAL A 253 3.37 2.24 3.96
C VAL A 253 2.40 2.82 2.95
N ASN A 254 1.33 3.44 3.45
CA ASN A 254 0.28 4.06 2.65
C ASN A 254 0.05 5.49 3.16
N VAL A 255 0.23 6.52 2.33
CA VAL A 255 -0.11 7.89 2.72
C VAL A 255 -1.62 8.09 2.59
N VAL A 256 -2.25 8.71 3.60
CA VAL A 256 -3.71 8.88 3.68
C VAL A 256 -4.14 10.34 3.84
N SER A 257 -5.35 10.64 3.35
CA SER A 257 -5.93 12.00 3.39
C SER A 257 -6.38 12.45 4.78
N TRP A 258 -6.54 11.53 5.73
CA TRP A 258 -6.99 11.82 7.09
C TRP A 258 -6.53 10.75 8.09
N VAL A 259 -6.58 11.07 9.40
CA VAL A 259 -6.27 10.13 10.48
C VAL A 259 -7.53 9.31 10.80
N LEU A 260 -7.42 7.99 10.91
CA LEU A 260 -8.50 7.18 11.48
C LEU A 260 -8.60 7.47 12.99
N PRO A 261 -9.73 8.01 13.50
CA PRO A 261 -9.89 8.27 14.92
C PRO A 261 -9.92 6.96 15.70
N MET A 262 -9.35 6.94 16.90
CA MET A 262 -9.57 5.86 17.86
C MET A 262 -11.07 5.62 18.08
N PRO A 263 -11.53 4.36 18.21
CA PRO A 263 -12.90 4.08 18.58
C PRO A 263 -13.28 4.79 19.88
N THR A 264 -14.52 5.26 19.97
CA THR A 264 -15.06 5.68 21.27
C THR A 264 -15.09 4.44 22.17
N PRO A 265 -14.54 4.48 23.40
CA PRO A 265 -14.71 3.36 24.32
C PRO A 265 -16.20 3.06 24.45
N ARG A 266 -16.60 1.82 24.18
CA ARG A 266 -17.95 1.38 24.54
C ARG A 266 -18.02 1.47 26.05
N VAL A 267 -18.82 2.41 26.54
CA VAL A 267 -19.38 2.29 27.88
C VAL A 267 -20.27 1.06 27.79
N GLU A 268 -19.73 -0.10 28.17
CA GLU A 268 -20.56 -1.24 28.55
C GLU A 268 -21.50 -0.69 29.63
N ALA A 269 -22.80 -0.71 29.34
CA ALA A 269 -23.80 -0.23 30.28
C ALA A 269 -23.71 -1.14 31.50
N ALA A 270 -23.09 -0.65 32.57
CA ALA A 270 -22.99 -1.38 33.82
C ALA A 270 -24.39 -1.83 34.21
N ASP A 271 -24.58 -3.16 34.31
CA ASP A 271 -25.92 -3.75 34.40
C ASP A 271 -26.73 -3.06 35.49
N ALA A 272 -27.76 -2.32 35.06
CA ALA A 272 -28.73 -1.70 35.93
C ALA A 272 -29.68 -2.79 36.44
N GLY A 273 -29.13 -3.67 37.30
CA GLY A 273 -29.87 -4.73 37.96
C GLY A 273 -31.04 -4.17 38.77
N PRO A 274 -32.18 -4.88 38.78
CA PRO A 274 -33.40 -4.45 39.47
C PRO A 274 -33.30 -4.51 41.00
#